data_AF-A0A8J3VIK0-F1
#
_entry.id   AF-A0A8J3VIK0-F1
#
_cell.length_a   1.000
_cell.length_b   1.000
_cell.length_c   1.000
_cell.angle_alpha   90.00
_cell.angle_beta   90.00
_cell.angle_gamma   90.00
#
_symmetry.space_group_name_H-M   'P 1'
#
loop_
_entity.id
_entity.type
_entity.pdbx_description
1 polymer ?
#
loop_
_entity_poly.entity_id
_entity_poly.type
_entity_poly.pdbx_seq_one_letter_code
_entity_poly.pdbx_strand_id
1 'polypeptide(L)'
;MQVAEIGEYGAAADRVAVLARRLEGVVDLPTAEHLADLLIDVGWVADAARPPGLFTAGGLKAAVRVERGTSSVGVTLANLGGVDDIDDDDFADDAAYQAAREQPYLDAEVVVEMVAGRLGLPSADALAVDELADYGCRVRLRAGHWAVTVAAVQHDADLPVLVEVDLSYGADLPGRLCRLVVPPSHPESAAAPVDWDAVSGRLGVELPQDYRWLIEHYGSGVFDGYLTLMAPAALSKPVLGELRGVLRYMTGFTLPVATTDDGAVVSWVVDSWQGSDRWHVRVTSPGTEPWHMHTGLLQFLVTTLSGAYRVPPFRPGFPSPAPHFTPA
;
A
#
# COMPACT_ATOMS: atom_id res chain seq x y z
N MET A 1 -13.35 25.57 -12.77
CA MET A 1 -12.14 25.25 -13.58
C MET A 1 -12.26 25.71 -15.04
N GLN A 2 -11.27 26.43 -15.56
CA GLN A 2 -11.24 26.91 -16.96
C GLN A 2 -10.83 25.79 -17.94
N VAL A 3 -11.25 25.87 -19.21
CA VAL A 3 -10.92 24.86 -20.25
C VAL A 3 -9.41 24.70 -20.47
N ALA A 4 -8.61 25.75 -20.25
CA ALA A 4 -7.15 25.70 -20.34
C ALA A 4 -6.53 24.85 -19.21
N GLU A 5 -7.03 24.99 -17.98
CA GLU A 5 -6.58 24.20 -16.81
C GLU A 5 -6.88 22.71 -17.02
N ILE A 6 -8.05 22.38 -17.58
CA ILE A 6 -8.41 21.00 -17.94
C ILE A 6 -7.40 20.37 -18.92
N GLY A 7 -6.91 21.16 -19.88
CA GLY A 7 -5.91 20.71 -20.86
C GLY A 7 -4.55 20.40 -20.22
N GLU A 8 -4.11 21.23 -19.26
CA GLU A 8 -2.87 21.01 -18.52
C GLU A 8 -2.94 19.77 -17.63
N TYR A 9 -4.05 19.58 -16.91
CA TYR A 9 -4.25 18.38 -16.08
C TYR A 9 -4.32 17.10 -16.91
N GLY A 10 -4.90 17.16 -18.12
CA GLY A 10 -4.90 16.01 -19.04
C GLY A 10 -3.48 15.56 -19.42
N ALA A 11 -2.59 16.51 -19.74
CA ALA A 11 -1.19 16.20 -20.03
C ALA A 11 -0.42 15.66 -18.81
N ALA A 12 -0.74 16.16 -17.61
CA ALA A 12 -0.20 15.64 -16.36
C ALA A 12 -0.64 14.19 -16.10
N ALA A 13 -1.93 13.90 -16.26
CA ALA A 13 -2.49 12.56 -16.12
C ALA A 13 -1.86 11.57 -17.11
N ASP A 14 -1.66 11.97 -18.37
CA ASP A 14 -1.03 11.12 -19.37
C ASP A 14 0.44 10.78 -19.00
N ARG A 15 1.19 11.72 -18.39
CA ARG A 15 2.56 11.48 -17.90
C ARG A 15 2.57 10.51 -16.71
N VAL A 16 1.68 10.71 -15.75
CA VAL A 16 1.52 9.78 -14.62
C VAL A 16 1.18 8.38 -15.13
N ALA A 17 0.33 8.27 -16.15
CA ALA A 17 -0.02 6.98 -16.74
C ALA A 17 1.17 6.27 -17.40
N VAL A 18 2.08 7.01 -18.03
CA VAL A 18 3.32 6.44 -18.56
C VAL A 18 4.21 5.93 -17.42
N LEU A 19 4.37 6.73 -16.35
CA LEU A 19 5.16 6.34 -15.18
C LEU A 19 4.59 5.10 -14.48
N ALA A 20 3.27 5.06 -14.28
CA ALA A 20 2.58 3.91 -13.70
C ALA A 20 2.85 2.63 -14.51
N ARG A 21 2.65 2.66 -15.83
CA ARG A 21 2.95 1.51 -16.70
C ARG A 21 4.42 1.07 -16.67
N ARG A 22 5.37 1.98 -16.40
CA ARG A 22 6.77 1.59 -16.21
C ARG A 22 6.99 0.87 -14.89
N LEU A 23 6.37 1.36 -13.82
CA LEU A 23 6.41 0.75 -12.50
C LEU A 23 5.71 -0.63 -12.46
N GLU A 24 4.71 -0.88 -13.32
CA GLU A 24 4.07 -2.22 -13.49
C GLU A 24 5.11 -3.31 -13.75
N GLY A 25 6.12 -3.00 -14.56
CA GLY A 25 7.14 -3.95 -14.97
C GLY A 25 8.27 -4.17 -13.97
N VAL A 26 8.33 -3.38 -12.89
CA VAL A 26 9.41 -3.43 -11.90
C VAL A 26 9.15 -4.58 -10.94
N VAL A 27 9.78 -5.74 -11.13
CA VAL A 27 9.49 -6.96 -10.36
C VAL A 27 10.03 -6.89 -8.93
N ASP A 28 11.22 -6.32 -8.74
CA ASP A 28 11.92 -6.22 -7.46
C ASP A 28 11.64 -4.89 -6.75
N LEU A 29 11.80 -4.84 -5.42
CA LEU A 29 11.72 -3.60 -4.65
C LEU A 29 12.73 -2.59 -5.21
N PRO A 30 12.29 -1.50 -5.88
CA PRO A 30 13.21 -0.64 -6.58
C PRO A 30 14.01 0.19 -5.58
N THR A 31 15.30 0.34 -5.85
CA THR A 31 16.12 1.29 -5.12
C THR A 31 15.71 2.73 -5.48
N ALA A 32 16.14 3.70 -4.68
CA ALA A 32 15.92 5.11 -5.00
C ALA A 32 16.56 5.50 -6.35
N GLU A 33 17.70 4.88 -6.68
CA GLU A 33 18.39 5.05 -7.98
C GLU A 33 17.56 4.47 -9.13
N HIS A 34 17.00 3.27 -8.96
CA HIS A 34 16.13 2.67 -9.98
C HIS A 34 14.86 3.52 -10.22
N LEU A 35 14.24 4.04 -9.16
CA LEU A 35 13.09 4.96 -9.30
C LEU A 35 13.48 6.29 -9.96
N ALA A 36 14.67 6.82 -9.66
CA ALA A 36 15.21 8.02 -10.29
C ALA A 36 15.43 7.81 -11.80
N ASP A 37 16.03 6.69 -12.19
CA ASP A 37 16.28 6.35 -13.58
C ASP A 37 14.96 6.18 -14.35
N LEU A 38 13.97 5.52 -13.75
CA LEU A 38 12.62 5.40 -14.35
C LEU A 38 11.96 6.76 -14.60
N LEU A 39 12.11 7.70 -13.67
CA LEU A 39 11.62 9.06 -13.83
C LEU A 39 12.34 9.77 -14.99
N ILE A 40 13.67 9.67 -15.04
CA ILE A 40 14.47 10.27 -16.12
C ILE A 40 14.09 9.68 -17.49
N ASP A 41 13.91 8.37 -17.57
CA ASP A 41 13.52 7.66 -18.79
C ASP A 41 12.15 8.09 -19.35
N VAL A 42 11.23 8.52 -18.47
CA VAL A 42 9.92 9.05 -18.87
C VAL A 42 9.90 10.58 -18.98
N GLY A 43 11.09 11.21 -19.00
CA GLY A 43 11.30 12.61 -19.34
C GLY A 43 11.23 13.57 -18.15
N TRP A 44 11.43 13.09 -16.93
CA TRP A 44 11.60 13.96 -15.76
C TRP A 44 13.06 14.42 -15.63
N VAL A 45 13.24 15.61 -15.07
CA VAL A 45 14.56 16.20 -14.84
C VAL A 45 14.80 16.29 -13.34
N ALA A 46 15.92 15.72 -12.88
CA ALA A 46 16.35 15.84 -11.49
C ALA A 46 16.60 17.30 -11.12
N ASP A 47 16.02 17.75 -10.00
CA ASP A 47 16.24 19.10 -9.49
C ASP A 47 17.57 19.17 -8.74
N ALA A 48 18.61 19.63 -9.43
CA ALA A 48 19.96 19.76 -8.87
C ALA A 48 20.06 20.78 -7.73
N ALA A 49 19.06 21.66 -7.55
CA ALA A 49 19.04 22.67 -6.50
C ALA A 49 18.40 22.18 -5.19
N ARG A 50 17.87 20.95 -5.17
CA ARG A 50 17.10 20.37 -4.08
C ARG A 50 17.72 19.06 -3.58
N PRO A 51 17.31 18.53 -2.40
CA PRO A 51 17.80 17.25 -1.93
C PRO A 51 17.61 16.15 -2.99
N PRO A 52 18.51 15.16 -3.04
CA PRO A 52 18.44 14.06 -4.00
C PRO A 52 17.08 13.36 -3.91
N GLY A 53 16.49 13.06 -5.07
CA GLY A 53 15.18 12.40 -5.16
C GLY A 53 14.02 13.31 -5.59
N LEU A 54 14.25 14.59 -5.86
CA LEU A 54 13.24 15.51 -6.41
C LEU A 54 13.39 15.72 -7.91
N PHE A 55 12.27 15.73 -8.63
CA PHE A 55 12.21 15.77 -10.08
C PHE A 55 11.13 16.74 -10.56
N THR A 56 11.30 17.27 -11.78
CA THR A 56 10.31 18.14 -12.41
C THR A 56 10.05 17.75 -13.87
N ALA A 57 8.81 17.94 -14.33
CA ALA A 57 8.43 17.74 -15.72
C ALA A 57 7.20 18.59 -16.04
N GLY A 58 7.33 19.59 -16.93
CA GLY A 58 6.19 20.39 -17.40
C GLY A 58 5.41 21.08 -16.27
N GLY A 59 6.12 21.63 -15.26
CA GLY A 59 5.51 22.29 -14.10
C GLY A 59 5.15 21.34 -12.94
N LEU A 60 5.09 20.03 -13.19
CA LEU A 60 4.88 19.02 -12.15
C LEU A 60 6.13 18.79 -11.31
N LYS A 61 5.92 18.32 -10.09
CA LYS A 61 6.97 17.90 -9.16
C LYS A 61 6.78 16.45 -8.79
N ALA A 62 7.86 15.68 -8.75
CA ALA A 62 7.86 14.32 -8.25
C ALA A 62 8.95 14.13 -7.18
N ALA A 63 8.70 13.23 -6.24
CA ALA A 63 9.59 12.87 -5.16
C ALA A 63 9.71 11.36 -5.05
N VAL A 64 10.94 10.84 -5.03
CA VAL A 64 11.23 9.43 -4.74
C VAL A 64 11.34 9.27 -3.23
N ARG A 65 10.59 8.30 -2.67
CA ARG A 65 10.62 7.92 -1.25
C ARG A 65 10.97 6.44 -1.16
N VAL A 66 11.96 6.08 -0.35
CA VAL A 66 12.32 4.67 -0.12
C VAL A 66 12.48 4.46 1.38
N GLU A 67 11.66 3.55 1.91
CA GLU A 67 11.68 3.15 3.32
C GLU A 67 11.89 1.63 3.42
N ARG A 68 11.92 1.10 4.65
CA ARG A 68 12.17 -0.33 4.86
C ARG A 68 11.00 -1.17 4.33
N GLY A 69 11.18 -1.73 3.13
CA GLY A 69 10.21 -2.64 2.50
C GLY A 69 9.19 -1.93 1.60
N THR A 70 9.29 -0.61 1.44
CA THR A 70 8.42 0.18 0.56
C THR A 70 9.27 1.16 -0.25
N SER A 71 8.79 1.48 -1.45
CA SER A 71 9.44 2.44 -2.34
C SER A 71 8.35 3.09 -3.15
N SER A 72 8.31 4.41 -3.24
CA SER A 72 7.20 5.11 -3.87
C SER A 72 7.66 6.36 -4.62
N VAL A 73 6.82 6.79 -5.56
CA VAL A 73 7.00 8.05 -6.27
C VAL A 73 5.76 8.90 -6.07
N GLY A 74 5.88 9.96 -5.27
CA GLY A 74 4.83 10.96 -5.10
C GLY A 74 4.91 12.02 -6.19
N VAL A 75 3.81 12.31 -6.87
CA VAL A 75 3.71 13.31 -7.94
C VAL A 75 2.66 14.36 -7.59
N THR A 76 3.05 15.62 -7.46
CA THR A 76 2.10 16.73 -7.27
C THR A 76 1.52 17.15 -8.63
N LEU A 77 0.22 16.94 -8.82
CA LEU A 77 -0.54 17.27 -10.04
C LEU A 77 -1.12 18.68 -10.03
N ALA A 78 -1.60 19.12 -8.87
CA ALA A 78 -2.20 20.44 -8.70
C ALA A 78 -1.88 20.99 -7.31
N ASN A 79 -1.72 22.30 -7.24
CA ASN A 79 -1.72 23.07 -6.00
C ASN A 79 -2.87 24.07 -6.09
N LEU A 80 -3.92 23.84 -5.31
CA LEU A 80 -5.15 24.62 -5.34
C LEU A 80 -5.19 25.71 -4.26
N GLY A 81 -4.04 26.00 -3.61
CA GLY A 81 -3.90 27.05 -2.61
C GLY A 81 -4.28 26.63 -1.19
N GLY A 82 -3.99 27.48 -0.21
CA GLY A 82 -4.39 27.30 1.18
C GLY A 82 -5.83 27.75 1.38
N VAL A 83 -6.66 26.91 2.00
CA VAL A 83 -8.02 27.34 2.38
C VAL A 83 -7.99 28.40 3.49
N ASP A 84 -6.89 28.49 4.22
CA ASP A 84 -6.68 29.48 5.27
C ASP A 84 -6.23 30.84 4.74
N ASP A 85 -5.88 30.93 3.45
CA ASP A 85 -5.68 32.22 2.76
C ASP A 85 -7.03 32.89 2.42
N ILE A 86 -8.16 32.20 2.63
CA ILE A 86 -9.52 32.70 2.38
C ILE A 86 -10.04 33.35 3.67
N ASP A 87 -10.12 34.68 3.68
CA ASP A 87 -10.61 35.47 4.81
C ASP A 87 -12.15 35.59 4.78
N ASP A 88 -12.84 35.50 5.92
CA ASP A 88 -14.30 35.61 5.96
C ASP A 88 -14.81 37.02 5.66
N ASP A 89 -14.01 38.03 5.99
CA ASP A 89 -14.25 39.45 5.71
C ASP A 89 -14.31 39.79 4.20
N ASP A 90 -13.78 38.91 3.33
CA ASP A 90 -13.83 39.09 1.87
C ASP A 90 -15.19 38.72 1.24
N PHE A 91 -16.13 38.17 2.03
CA PHE A 91 -17.39 37.62 1.53
C PHE A 91 -18.62 38.35 2.06
N ALA A 92 -19.70 38.32 1.27
CA ALA A 92 -20.95 39.00 1.59
C ALA A 92 -21.73 38.35 2.74
N ASP A 93 -21.54 37.04 2.93
CA ASP A 93 -22.16 36.23 3.99
C ASP A 93 -21.37 34.93 4.21
N ASP A 94 -21.72 34.22 5.30
CA ASP A 94 -21.11 32.93 5.67
C ASP A 94 -21.32 31.87 4.58
N ALA A 95 -22.45 31.87 3.88
CA ALA A 95 -22.69 30.87 2.83
C ALA A 95 -21.71 31.04 1.65
N ALA A 96 -21.42 32.28 1.25
CA ALA A 96 -20.43 32.60 0.22
C ALA A 96 -18.99 32.26 0.68
N TYR A 97 -18.66 32.54 1.93
CA TYR A 97 -17.38 32.15 2.53
C TYR A 97 -17.20 30.62 2.57
N GLN A 98 -18.19 29.88 3.08
CA GLN A 98 -18.14 28.42 3.11
C GLN A 98 -18.05 27.82 1.70
N ALA A 99 -18.79 28.37 0.72
CA ALA A 99 -18.71 27.92 -0.67
C ALA A 99 -17.31 28.16 -1.27
N ALA A 100 -16.66 29.29 -0.95
CA ALA A 100 -15.30 29.57 -1.39
C ALA A 100 -14.27 28.65 -0.75
N ARG A 101 -14.40 28.34 0.55
CA ARG A 101 -13.56 27.34 1.24
C ARG A 101 -13.76 25.93 0.71
N GLU A 102 -14.96 25.61 0.24
CA GLU A 102 -15.33 24.31 -0.30
C GLU A 102 -14.80 24.07 -1.71
N GLN A 103 -14.74 25.11 -2.54
CA GLN A 103 -14.44 25.00 -3.97
C GLN A 103 -13.10 24.31 -4.31
N PRO A 104 -11.97 24.56 -3.61
CA PRO A 104 -10.71 23.85 -3.86
C PRO A 104 -10.81 22.33 -3.67
N TYR A 105 -11.68 21.87 -2.76
CA TYR A 105 -11.91 20.44 -2.56
C TYR A 105 -12.69 19.82 -3.72
N LEU A 106 -13.74 20.50 -4.19
CA LEU A 106 -14.51 20.05 -5.35
C LEU A 106 -13.64 20.04 -6.63
N ASP A 107 -12.77 21.04 -6.80
CA ASP A 107 -11.83 21.06 -7.92
C ASP A 107 -10.80 19.92 -7.80
N ALA A 108 -10.34 19.59 -6.59
CA ALA A 108 -9.50 18.42 -6.35
C ALA A 108 -10.20 17.12 -6.76
N GLU A 109 -11.48 16.92 -6.39
CA GLU A 109 -12.29 15.76 -6.79
C GLU A 109 -12.32 15.57 -8.32
N VAL A 110 -12.53 16.65 -9.08
CA VAL A 110 -12.58 16.59 -10.54
C VAL A 110 -11.24 16.18 -11.14
N VAL A 111 -10.12 16.74 -10.64
CA VAL A 111 -8.77 16.35 -11.10
C VAL A 111 -8.51 14.88 -10.77
N VAL A 112 -8.89 14.46 -9.58
CA VAL A 112 -8.76 13.09 -9.08
C VAL A 112 -9.51 12.08 -9.97
N GLU A 113 -10.79 12.32 -10.24
CA GLU A 113 -11.62 11.46 -11.10
C GLU A 113 -11.09 11.39 -12.54
N MET A 114 -10.64 12.53 -13.08
CA MET A 114 -10.06 12.59 -14.42
C MET A 114 -8.79 11.73 -14.53
N VAL A 115 -7.89 11.82 -13.54
CA VAL A 115 -6.66 11.01 -13.49
C VAL A 115 -7.00 9.54 -13.36
N ALA A 116 -7.94 9.19 -12.47
CA ALA A 116 -8.39 7.81 -12.27
C ALA A 116 -8.96 7.20 -13.57
N GLY A 117 -9.83 7.94 -14.26
CA GLY A 117 -10.38 7.51 -15.55
C GLY A 117 -9.31 7.33 -16.64
N ARG A 118 -8.29 8.19 -16.67
CA ARG A 118 -7.17 8.10 -17.63
C ARG A 118 -6.24 6.93 -17.38
N LEU A 119 -6.02 6.61 -16.11
CA LEU A 119 -5.25 5.45 -15.69
C LEU A 119 -6.03 4.14 -15.88
N GLY A 120 -7.32 4.19 -16.23
CA GLY A 120 -8.17 3.00 -16.36
C GLY A 120 -8.33 2.26 -15.05
N LEU A 121 -8.22 2.98 -13.93
CA LEU A 121 -8.17 2.40 -12.61
C LEU A 121 -9.56 1.87 -12.23
N PRO A 122 -9.68 0.60 -11.80
CA PRO A 122 -10.92 0.15 -11.17
C PRO A 122 -11.17 0.95 -9.89
N SER A 123 -12.41 0.97 -9.41
CA SER A 123 -12.69 1.48 -8.06
C SER A 123 -11.87 0.73 -7.02
N ALA A 124 -11.47 1.41 -5.95
CA ALA A 124 -10.83 0.81 -4.78
C ALA A 124 -11.59 -0.46 -4.36
N ASP A 125 -10.91 -1.61 -4.36
CA ASP A 125 -11.41 -2.79 -3.66
C ASP A 125 -10.86 -2.80 -2.23
N ALA A 126 -11.34 -3.74 -1.41
CA ALA A 126 -10.93 -3.82 -0.02
C ALA A 126 -9.48 -4.32 0.17
N LEU A 127 -8.73 -4.65 -0.90
CA LEU A 127 -7.35 -5.17 -0.83
C LEU A 127 -6.35 -4.01 -0.83
N ALA A 128 -6.82 -2.80 -1.10
CA ALA A 128 -6.02 -1.61 -1.06
C ALA A 128 -5.74 -1.21 0.40
N VAL A 129 -4.64 -1.72 0.98
CA VAL A 129 -4.12 -1.34 2.31
C VAL A 129 -3.85 0.17 2.35
N ASP A 130 -4.25 0.83 3.45
CA ASP A 130 -4.17 2.28 3.63
C ASP A 130 -2.96 2.69 4.47
N GLU A 131 -1.77 2.79 3.86
CA GLU A 131 -0.57 3.29 4.54
C GLU A 131 -0.69 4.78 4.96
N LEU A 132 -1.66 5.52 4.40
CA LEU A 132 -1.89 6.95 4.64
C LEU A 132 -3.20 7.22 5.41
N ALA A 133 -3.74 6.23 6.12
CA ALA A 133 -5.01 6.34 6.86
C ALA A 133 -5.02 7.48 7.90
N ASP A 134 -3.83 7.87 8.38
CA ASP A 134 -3.64 8.90 9.40
C ASP A 134 -3.47 10.32 8.83
N TYR A 135 -3.38 10.47 7.50
CA TYR A 135 -3.45 11.78 6.85
C TYR A 135 -4.92 12.12 6.63
N GLY A 136 -5.42 13.09 7.39
CA GLY A 136 -6.78 13.60 7.27
C GLY A 136 -7.00 14.13 5.86
N CYS A 137 -7.57 13.30 4.98
CA CYS A 137 -7.80 13.58 3.59
C CYS A 137 -9.29 13.52 3.28
N ARG A 138 -9.80 14.50 2.53
CA ARG A 138 -11.20 14.59 2.15
C ARG A 138 -11.62 13.68 1.00
N VAL A 139 -10.76 13.46 0.02
CA VAL A 139 -11.07 12.71 -1.21
C VAL A 139 -9.98 11.67 -1.39
N ARG A 140 -10.36 10.38 -1.48
CA ARG A 140 -9.39 9.30 -1.65
C ARG A 140 -9.95 8.35 -2.69
N LEU A 141 -9.45 8.45 -3.92
CA LEU A 141 -9.65 7.37 -4.90
C LEU A 141 -8.46 6.43 -4.78
N ARG A 142 -8.74 5.13 -4.72
CA ARG A 142 -7.74 4.08 -4.92
C ARG A 142 -8.13 3.31 -6.17
N ALA A 143 -7.13 2.76 -6.81
CA ALA A 143 -7.33 1.61 -7.66
C ALA A 143 -6.80 0.41 -6.91
N GLY A 144 -7.45 -0.75 -7.08
CA GLY A 144 -6.76 -2.00 -6.79
C GLY A 144 -5.34 -1.94 -7.38
N HIS A 145 -4.38 -2.49 -6.65
CA HIS A 145 -3.06 -2.78 -7.20
C HIS A 145 -2.27 -1.58 -7.72
N TRP A 146 -2.64 -0.36 -7.40
CA TRP A 146 -1.85 0.84 -7.58
C TRP A 146 -2.18 1.68 -6.37
N ALA A 147 -1.25 1.90 -5.46
CA ALA A 147 -1.47 2.83 -4.36
C ALA A 147 -1.42 4.28 -4.88
N VAL A 148 -2.15 4.59 -5.96
CA VAL A 148 -2.51 5.93 -6.39
C VAL A 148 -3.43 6.49 -5.32
N THR A 149 -2.84 7.10 -4.28
CA THR A 149 -3.58 8.02 -3.42
C THR A 149 -3.72 9.27 -4.25
N VAL A 150 -4.94 9.57 -4.72
CA VAL A 150 -5.23 10.90 -5.24
C VAL A 150 -5.91 11.73 -4.17
N ALA A 151 -5.30 12.89 -3.95
CA ALA A 151 -5.56 13.88 -2.91
C ALA A 151 -5.09 13.46 -1.50
N ALA A 152 -4.28 14.34 -0.93
CA ALA A 152 -4.14 14.54 0.50
C ALA A 152 -4.65 15.95 0.73
N VAL A 153 -5.96 16.11 0.95
CA VAL A 153 -6.43 17.40 1.45
C VAL A 153 -6.32 17.39 2.94
N GLN A 154 -5.17 17.82 3.46
CA GLN A 154 -4.98 17.97 4.89
C GLN A 154 -6.12 18.81 5.45
N HIS A 155 -6.95 18.18 6.27
CA HIS A 155 -7.92 18.88 7.10
C HIS A 155 -7.20 19.34 8.37
N ASP A 156 -7.38 20.59 8.79
CA ASP A 156 -6.80 21.20 10.00
C ASP A 156 -5.26 21.39 10.00
N ALA A 157 -4.63 21.53 8.83
CA ALA A 157 -3.26 22.04 8.74
C ALA A 157 -3.25 23.32 7.90
N ASP A 158 -2.45 24.32 8.29
CA ASP A 158 -2.21 25.59 7.57
C ASP A 158 -1.47 25.36 6.22
N LEU A 159 -1.94 24.41 5.42
CA LEU A 159 -1.23 23.82 4.28
C LEU A 159 -2.13 23.82 3.04
N PRO A 160 -1.52 23.93 1.84
CA PRO A 160 -2.27 24.01 0.59
C PRO A 160 -3.02 22.71 0.27
N VAL A 161 -4.14 22.85 -0.44
CA VAL A 161 -4.85 21.73 -1.05
C VAL A 161 -4.02 21.20 -2.22
N LEU A 162 -3.36 20.08 -2.00
CA LEU A 162 -2.53 19.41 -3.01
C LEU A 162 -3.24 18.17 -3.56
N VAL A 163 -3.25 18.06 -4.88
CA VAL A 163 -3.57 16.81 -5.56
C VAL A 163 -2.26 16.10 -5.82
N GLU A 164 -1.92 15.15 -4.96
CA GLU A 164 -0.78 14.25 -5.16
C GLU A 164 -1.25 12.91 -5.73
N VAL A 165 -0.39 12.24 -6.50
CA VAL A 165 -0.49 10.83 -6.86
C VAL A 165 0.70 10.13 -6.27
N ASP A 166 0.50 9.22 -5.32
CA ASP A 166 1.56 8.32 -4.86
C ASP A 166 1.61 7.07 -5.76
N LEU A 167 2.79 6.60 -6.12
CA LEU A 167 2.99 5.38 -6.90
C LEU A 167 3.88 4.44 -6.10
N SER A 168 3.28 3.74 -5.13
CA SER A 168 4.02 2.78 -4.31
C SER A 168 4.30 1.47 -5.06
N TYR A 169 5.52 0.98 -4.86
CA TYR A 169 5.91 -0.39 -5.12
C TYR A 169 4.97 -1.36 -4.43
N GLY A 170 4.69 -2.48 -5.08
CA GLY A 170 3.61 -3.38 -4.68
C GLY A 170 2.34 -3.20 -5.52
N ALA A 171 2.41 -2.42 -6.60
CA ALA A 171 1.33 -2.38 -7.55
C ALA A 171 1.06 -3.80 -8.15
N ASP A 172 -0.18 -4.30 -8.09
CA ASP A 172 -0.59 -5.66 -8.48
C ASP A 172 -0.04 -6.78 -7.62
N LEU A 173 -0.16 -6.68 -6.28
CA LEU A 173 0.34 -7.74 -5.40
C LEU A 173 -0.20 -9.14 -5.75
N PRO A 174 -1.51 -9.35 -5.99
CA PRO A 174 -2.08 -10.57 -6.55
C PRO A 174 -1.41 -11.06 -7.82
N GLY A 175 -1.41 -10.27 -8.89
CA GLY A 175 -0.83 -10.71 -10.16
C GLY A 175 0.68 -10.90 -10.07
N ARG A 176 1.38 -10.12 -9.25
CA ARG A 176 2.81 -10.31 -8.94
C ARG A 176 3.05 -11.62 -8.22
N LEU A 177 2.30 -11.90 -7.16
CA LEU A 177 2.43 -13.17 -6.46
C LEU A 177 2.18 -14.32 -7.43
N CYS A 178 1.13 -14.24 -8.26
CA CYS A 178 0.83 -15.25 -9.29
C CYS A 178 1.95 -15.40 -10.34
N ARG A 179 2.72 -14.35 -10.63
CA ARG A 179 3.90 -14.39 -11.51
C ARG A 179 5.13 -15.00 -10.83
N LEU A 180 5.32 -14.71 -9.54
CA LEU A 180 6.43 -15.26 -8.75
C LEU A 180 6.20 -16.73 -8.40
N VAL A 181 4.97 -17.07 -8.00
CA VAL A 181 4.55 -18.37 -7.54
C VAL A 181 3.22 -18.67 -8.22
N VAL A 182 3.21 -19.62 -9.16
CA VAL A 182 1.98 -19.96 -9.87
C VAL A 182 0.97 -20.54 -8.88
N PRO A 183 -0.29 -20.04 -8.84
CA PRO A 183 -1.32 -20.62 -8.00
C PRO A 183 -1.55 -22.08 -8.39
N PRO A 184 -1.83 -22.97 -7.42
CA PRO A 184 -2.18 -24.34 -7.73
C PRO A 184 -3.42 -24.38 -8.63
N SER A 185 -3.42 -25.22 -9.67
CA SER A 185 -4.56 -25.38 -10.60
C SER A 185 -5.85 -25.83 -9.89
N HIS A 186 -5.71 -26.35 -8.67
CA HIS A 186 -6.78 -26.56 -7.71
C HIS A 186 -6.26 -26.16 -6.31
N PRO A 187 -6.61 -24.98 -5.77
CA PRO A 187 -6.18 -24.52 -4.44
C PRO A 187 -6.82 -25.30 -3.28
N GLU A 188 -6.73 -26.63 -3.31
CA GLU A 188 -7.70 -27.58 -2.74
C GLU A 188 -8.94 -27.68 -3.65
N SER A 189 -8.93 -28.66 -4.54
CA SER A 189 -10.08 -29.03 -5.37
C SER A 189 -11.28 -29.38 -4.46
N ALA A 190 -12.40 -28.65 -4.56
CA ALA A 190 -13.72 -29.01 -3.99
C ALA A 190 -13.95 -28.92 -2.46
N ALA A 191 -13.19 -28.11 -1.71
CA ALA A 191 -13.63 -27.68 -0.37
C ALA A 191 -14.73 -26.60 -0.51
N ALA A 192 -15.75 -26.64 0.36
CA ALA A 192 -16.80 -25.62 0.37
C ALA A 192 -16.19 -24.20 0.53
N PRO A 193 -16.82 -23.15 -0.03
CA PRO A 193 -16.39 -21.77 0.19
C PRO A 193 -16.16 -21.52 1.68
N VAL A 194 -15.04 -20.86 2.02
CA VAL A 194 -14.74 -20.52 3.41
C VAL A 194 -15.83 -19.59 3.94
N ASP A 195 -16.48 -20.00 5.03
CA ASP A 195 -17.43 -19.14 5.74
C ASP A 195 -16.66 -18.11 6.58
N TRP A 196 -16.38 -16.97 5.96
CA TRP A 196 -15.62 -15.87 6.58
C TRP A 196 -16.31 -15.25 7.78
N ASP A 197 -17.65 -15.27 7.83
CA ASP A 197 -18.42 -14.78 8.97
C ASP A 197 -18.24 -15.70 10.17
N ALA A 198 -18.29 -17.02 9.97
CA ALA A 198 -18.00 -18.00 11.02
C ALA A 198 -16.55 -17.92 11.51
N VAL A 199 -15.58 -17.72 10.59
CA VAL A 199 -14.17 -17.54 10.96
C VAL A 199 -14.00 -16.27 11.81
N SER A 200 -14.55 -15.13 11.36
CA SER A 200 -14.45 -13.86 12.07
C SER A 200 -15.15 -13.92 13.43
N GLY A 201 -16.34 -14.54 13.50
CA GLY A 201 -17.07 -14.76 14.75
C GLY A 201 -16.30 -15.64 15.75
N ARG A 202 -15.58 -16.67 15.27
CA ARG A 202 -14.73 -17.51 16.12
C ARG A 202 -13.50 -16.76 16.62
N LEU A 203 -12.85 -15.96 15.77
CA LEU A 203 -11.64 -15.22 16.12
C LEU A 203 -11.93 -13.95 16.95
N GLY A 204 -13.13 -13.40 16.84
CA GLY A 204 -13.52 -12.13 17.48
C GLY A 204 -12.94 -10.90 16.78
N VAL A 205 -12.44 -11.07 15.56
CA VAL A 205 -11.83 -10.03 14.72
C VAL A 205 -12.18 -10.32 13.26
N GLU A 206 -12.29 -9.27 12.46
CA GLU A 206 -12.31 -9.42 11.01
C GLU A 206 -10.88 -9.62 10.51
N LEU A 207 -10.65 -10.65 9.70
CA LEU A 207 -9.34 -10.88 9.10
C LEU A 207 -9.07 -9.89 7.95
N PRO A 208 -7.81 -9.46 7.76
CA PRO A 208 -7.38 -8.67 6.62
C PRO A 208 -7.82 -9.29 5.30
N GLN A 209 -8.24 -8.48 4.33
CA GLN A 209 -8.76 -9.01 3.08
C GLN A 209 -7.67 -9.71 2.25
N ASP A 210 -6.42 -9.28 2.37
CA ASP A 210 -5.29 -9.89 1.66
C ASP A 210 -5.05 -11.35 2.08
N TYR A 211 -5.28 -11.71 3.35
CA TYR A 211 -5.30 -13.09 3.81
C TYR A 211 -6.47 -13.89 3.21
N ARG A 212 -7.67 -13.29 3.12
CA ARG A 212 -8.82 -13.97 2.50
C ARG A 212 -8.53 -14.28 1.04
N TRP A 213 -7.99 -13.31 0.32
CA TRP A 213 -7.57 -13.48 -1.06
C TRP A 213 -6.52 -14.59 -1.20
N LEU A 214 -5.49 -14.63 -0.33
CA LEU A 214 -4.48 -15.69 -0.33
C LEU A 214 -5.10 -17.08 -0.15
N ILE A 215 -6.01 -17.25 0.81
CA ILE A 215 -6.68 -18.53 1.04
C ILE A 215 -7.59 -18.91 -0.13
N GLU A 216 -8.31 -17.96 -0.72
CA GLU A 216 -9.19 -18.23 -1.87
C GLU A 216 -8.42 -18.62 -3.14
N HIS A 217 -7.18 -18.13 -3.31
CA HIS A 217 -6.40 -18.32 -4.54
C HIS A 217 -5.33 -19.41 -4.42
N TYR A 218 -4.72 -19.56 -3.25
CA TYR A 218 -3.68 -20.56 -2.99
C TYR A 218 -4.15 -21.69 -2.06
N GLY A 219 -5.12 -21.42 -1.19
CA GLY A 219 -5.47 -22.34 -0.10
C GLY A 219 -4.43 -22.30 1.03
N SER A 220 -4.52 -23.27 1.93
CA SER A 220 -3.45 -23.51 2.91
C SER A 220 -2.32 -24.33 2.28
N GLY A 221 -1.09 -24.14 2.74
CA GLY A 221 0.05 -24.82 2.13
C GLY A 221 1.37 -24.13 2.37
N VAL A 222 2.39 -24.50 1.59
CA VAL A 222 3.77 -24.11 1.82
C VAL A 222 4.31 -23.34 0.61
N PHE A 223 4.72 -22.10 0.85
CA PHE A 223 5.51 -21.31 -0.09
C PHE A 223 6.98 -21.75 -0.04
N ASP A 224 7.47 -22.16 -1.21
CA ASP A 224 8.85 -22.53 -1.50
C ASP A 224 9.45 -23.52 -0.50
N GLY A 225 8.61 -24.49 -0.08
CA GLY A 225 8.99 -25.56 0.85
C GLY A 225 9.45 -25.09 2.24
N TYR A 226 9.19 -23.83 2.60
CA TYR A 226 9.68 -23.24 3.85
C TYR A 226 8.57 -22.55 4.65
N LEU A 227 7.83 -21.62 4.02
CA LEU A 227 6.85 -20.79 4.71
C LEU A 227 5.45 -21.38 4.57
N THR A 228 4.96 -22.01 5.63
CA THR A 228 3.64 -22.63 5.72
C THR A 228 2.57 -21.59 6.08
N LEU A 229 1.68 -21.28 5.14
CA LEU A 229 0.48 -20.46 5.36
C LEU A 229 -0.57 -21.29 6.11
N MET A 230 -1.05 -20.78 7.25
CA MET A 230 -2.03 -21.48 8.08
C MET A 230 -3.42 -21.45 7.46
N ALA A 231 -4.12 -22.59 7.52
CA ALA A 231 -5.55 -22.67 7.19
C ALA A 231 -6.40 -21.81 8.15
N PRO A 232 -7.55 -21.25 7.72
CA PRO A 232 -8.41 -20.45 8.58
C PRO A 232 -8.83 -21.18 9.86
N ALA A 233 -9.09 -22.48 9.79
CA ALA A 233 -9.47 -23.32 10.93
C ALA A 233 -8.35 -23.47 11.98
N ALA A 234 -7.09 -23.34 11.58
CA ALA A 234 -5.92 -23.44 12.45
C ALA A 234 -5.59 -22.11 13.17
N LEU A 235 -6.15 -20.98 12.71
CA LEU A 235 -5.94 -19.69 13.36
C LEU A 235 -6.53 -19.67 14.77
N SER A 236 -5.81 -19.06 15.70
CA SER A 236 -6.25 -18.81 17.08
C SER A 236 -6.68 -17.36 17.26
N LYS A 237 -7.46 -17.08 18.32
CA LYS A 237 -7.81 -15.71 18.69
C LYS A 237 -6.53 -14.88 18.92
N PRO A 238 -6.53 -13.57 18.62
CA PRO A 238 -5.39 -12.72 18.92
C PRO A 238 -4.98 -12.86 20.39
N VAL A 239 -3.69 -13.12 20.62
CA VAL A 239 -3.10 -13.25 21.95
C VAL A 239 -2.17 -12.09 22.23
N LEU A 240 -2.09 -11.65 23.48
CA LEU A 240 -1.13 -10.62 23.88
C LEU A 240 0.29 -11.12 23.58
N GLY A 241 1.02 -10.42 22.71
CA GLY A 241 2.38 -10.83 22.33
C GLY A 241 3.34 -10.77 23.52
N GLU A 242 4.19 -11.78 23.69
CA GLU A 242 5.22 -11.77 24.74
C GLU A 242 6.27 -10.68 24.48
N LEU A 243 6.57 -9.91 25.55
CA LEU A 243 7.62 -8.89 25.61
C LEU A 243 8.94 -9.52 26.05
N ARG A 244 10.02 -9.28 25.29
CA ARG A 244 11.40 -9.32 25.82
C ARG A 244 12.12 -8.03 25.45
N GLY A 245 12.24 -7.10 26.40
CA GLY A 245 12.97 -5.82 26.25
C GLY A 245 12.50 -4.74 27.23
N VAL A 246 13.43 -3.90 27.71
CA VAL A 246 13.25 -2.93 28.83
C VAL A 246 12.59 -1.60 28.43
N LEU A 247 12.27 -1.38 27.15
CA LEU A 247 11.60 -0.14 26.71
C LEU A 247 10.19 -0.42 26.18
N ARG A 248 9.20 0.03 26.97
CA ARG A 248 7.83 0.33 26.55
C ARG A 248 7.87 1.07 25.22
N TYR A 249 7.33 0.49 24.15
CA TYR A 249 6.35 1.13 23.28
C TYR A 249 5.52 0.03 22.59
N MET A 250 4.26 -0.04 23.02
CA MET A 250 3.10 -0.71 22.40
C MET A 250 2.98 -2.23 22.59
N THR A 251 2.13 -2.59 23.56
CA THR A 251 1.48 -3.90 23.69
C THR A 251 0.50 -4.10 22.54
N GLY A 252 0.84 -4.93 21.56
CA GLY A 252 -0.06 -5.35 20.49
C GLY A 252 -0.59 -6.76 20.74
N PHE A 253 -1.85 -7.01 20.42
CA PHE A 253 -2.32 -8.38 20.23
C PHE A 253 -1.68 -8.94 18.95
N THR A 254 -1.40 -10.23 18.92
CA THR A 254 -0.79 -10.89 17.75
C THR A 254 -1.62 -12.09 17.33
N LEU A 255 -1.73 -12.27 16.02
CA LEU A 255 -2.43 -13.41 15.42
C LEU A 255 -1.46 -14.13 14.47
N PRO A 256 -0.95 -15.32 14.83
CA PRO A 256 -0.10 -16.12 13.96
C PRO A 256 -0.84 -16.53 12.68
N VAL A 257 -0.19 -16.35 11.52
CA VAL A 257 -0.78 -16.66 10.20
C VAL A 257 0.09 -17.54 9.33
N ALA A 258 1.39 -17.61 9.60
CA ALA A 258 2.28 -18.56 8.94
C ALA A 258 3.40 -19.00 9.87
N THR A 259 3.94 -20.19 9.61
CA THR A 259 5.11 -20.75 10.30
C THR A 259 6.14 -21.20 9.30
N THR A 260 7.38 -21.30 9.75
CA THR A 260 8.49 -21.86 8.97
C THR A 260 8.95 -23.19 9.57
N ASP A 261 9.67 -23.99 8.79
CA ASP A 261 10.16 -25.31 9.24
C ASP A 261 11.20 -25.22 10.38
N ASP A 262 11.90 -24.09 10.50
CA ASP A 262 12.90 -23.80 11.54
C ASP A 262 12.31 -23.09 12.77
N GLY A 263 10.99 -22.90 12.79
CA GLY A 263 10.27 -22.43 13.97
C GLY A 263 10.04 -20.91 14.04
N ALA A 264 10.39 -20.15 13.00
CA ALA A 264 9.93 -18.76 12.91
C ALA A 264 8.40 -18.71 12.67
N VAL A 265 7.76 -17.73 13.30
CA VAL A 265 6.32 -17.47 13.23
C VAL A 265 6.10 -16.08 12.64
N VAL A 266 5.30 -16.04 11.58
CA VAL A 266 4.79 -14.80 10.98
C VAL A 266 3.41 -14.53 11.58
N SER A 267 3.23 -13.36 12.16
CA SER A 267 2.00 -12.93 12.82
C SER A 267 1.60 -11.55 12.35
N TRP A 268 0.29 -11.29 12.34
CA TRP A 268 -0.21 -9.92 12.34
C TRP A 268 -0.05 -9.30 13.72
N VAL A 269 0.30 -8.02 13.77
CA VAL A 269 0.09 -7.16 14.93
C VAL A 269 -1.26 -6.49 14.78
N VAL A 270 -2.15 -6.76 15.73
CA VAL A 270 -3.53 -6.30 15.78
C VAL A 270 -3.56 -4.97 16.50
N ASP A 271 -3.38 -3.89 15.74
CA ASP A 271 -3.38 -2.51 16.26
C ASP A 271 -4.79 -1.97 16.49
N SER A 272 -5.80 -2.54 15.82
CA SER A 272 -7.21 -2.22 16.03
C SER A 272 -8.11 -3.44 15.87
N TRP A 273 -9.20 -3.50 16.65
CA TRP A 273 -10.18 -4.58 16.59
C TRP A 273 -11.29 -4.35 15.54
N GLN A 274 -11.37 -3.14 14.97
CA GLN A 274 -12.42 -2.70 14.03
C GLN A 274 -11.86 -2.22 12.69
N GLY A 275 -10.63 -2.59 12.36
CA GLY A 275 -9.96 -2.20 11.11
C GLY A 275 -8.70 -3.02 10.90
N SER A 276 -8.85 -4.14 10.19
CA SER A 276 -7.76 -5.08 9.92
C SER A 276 -6.78 -4.59 8.86
N ASP A 277 -7.17 -3.59 8.07
CA ASP A 277 -6.33 -2.92 7.07
C ASP A 277 -5.10 -2.22 7.67
N ARG A 278 -5.10 -2.02 8.99
CA ARG A 278 -3.99 -1.39 9.74
C ARG A 278 -3.02 -2.39 10.35
N TRP A 279 -3.32 -3.67 10.26
CA TRP A 279 -2.46 -4.68 10.84
C TRP A 279 -1.17 -4.74 10.03
N HIS A 280 -0.07 -5.03 10.72
CA HIS A 280 1.23 -5.15 10.08
C HIS A 280 1.93 -6.46 10.43
N VAL A 281 2.87 -6.88 9.58
CA VAL A 281 3.56 -8.15 9.76
C VAL A 281 4.67 -8.05 10.79
N ARG A 282 4.69 -9.02 11.70
CA ARG A 282 5.76 -9.30 12.65
C ARG A 282 6.26 -10.72 12.46
N VAL A 283 7.57 -10.90 12.50
CA VAL A 283 8.24 -12.20 12.43
C VAL A 283 9.04 -12.43 13.71
N THR A 284 8.79 -13.55 14.37
CA THR A 284 9.54 -13.99 15.55
C THR A 284 10.20 -15.32 15.29
N SER A 285 11.49 -15.46 15.62
CA SER A 285 12.21 -16.73 15.55
C SER A 285 12.87 -17.04 16.90
N PRO A 286 13.02 -18.32 17.28
CA PRO A 286 13.68 -18.69 18.52
C PRO A 286 15.09 -18.08 18.63
N GLY A 287 15.33 -17.31 19.69
CA GLY A 287 16.65 -16.74 19.97
C GLY A 287 17.00 -15.47 19.20
N THR A 288 16.10 -14.93 18.38
CA THR A 288 16.29 -13.63 17.71
C THR A 288 15.35 -12.57 18.27
N GLU A 289 15.71 -11.30 18.11
CA GLU A 289 14.76 -10.22 18.36
C GLU A 289 13.60 -10.29 17.34
N PRO A 290 12.37 -9.92 17.74
CA PRO A 290 11.26 -9.77 16.81
C PRO A 290 11.60 -8.76 15.72
N TRP A 291 11.19 -9.08 14.50
CA TRP A 291 11.35 -8.22 13.33
C TRP A 291 9.97 -7.80 12.80
N HIS A 292 9.86 -6.58 12.27
CA HIS A 292 8.60 -5.96 11.87
C HIS A 292 8.70 -5.37 10.46
N MET A 293 7.60 -5.46 9.70
CA MET A 293 7.40 -4.76 8.44
C MET A 293 6.00 -4.14 8.43
N HIS A 294 5.92 -2.83 8.24
CA HIS A 294 4.67 -2.06 8.25
C HIS A 294 3.90 -2.26 6.94
N THR A 295 3.39 -3.47 6.74
CA THR A 295 2.70 -3.84 5.50
C THR A 295 1.79 -5.05 5.71
N GLY A 296 0.95 -5.31 4.70
CA GLY A 296 0.09 -6.48 4.63
C GLY A 296 0.83 -7.81 4.44
N LEU A 297 0.15 -8.94 4.68
CA LEU A 297 0.71 -10.27 4.48
C LEU A 297 1.01 -10.53 3.02
N LEU A 298 0.14 -10.07 2.11
CA LEU A 298 0.35 -10.29 0.68
C LEU A 298 1.57 -9.51 0.16
N GLN A 299 1.74 -8.25 0.58
CA GLN A 299 2.94 -7.47 0.24
C GLN A 299 4.19 -8.05 0.90
N PHE A 300 4.08 -8.56 2.13
CA PHE A 300 5.16 -9.30 2.78
C PHE A 300 5.59 -10.52 1.96
N LEU A 301 4.64 -11.32 1.45
CA LEU A 301 4.93 -12.48 0.62
C LEU A 301 5.60 -12.07 -0.69
N VAL A 302 5.06 -11.08 -1.41
CA VAL A 302 5.66 -10.60 -2.68
C VAL A 302 7.09 -10.10 -2.46
N THR A 303 7.31 -9.26 -1.45
CA THR A 303 8.63 -8.68 -1.14
C THR A 303 9.63 -9.74 -0.69
N THR A 304 9.17 -10.76 0.03
CA THR A 304 10.04 -11.84 0.49
C THR A 304 10.34 -12.83 -0.63
N LEU A 305 9.34 -13.26 -1.39
CA LEU A 305 9.45 -14.29 -2.44
C LEU A 305 10.10 -13.78 -3.72
N SER A 306 10.13 -12.47 -3.97
CA SER A 306 10.96 -11.90 -5.03
C SER A 306 12.46 -12.03 -4.74
N GLY A 307 12.85 -12.26 -3.48
CA GLY A 307 14.25 -12.25 -3.05
C GLY A 307 14.86 -10.85 -2.95
N ALA A 308 14.09 -9.79 -3.23
CA ALA A 308 14.54 -8.40 -3.14
C ALA A 308 14.84 -7.97 -1.70
N TYR A 309 14.19 -8.59 -0.70
CA TYR A 309 14.42 -8.30 0.70
C TYR A 309 14.66 -9.59 1.50
N ARG A 310 15.76 -9.63 2.27
CA ARG A 310 16.01 -10.70 3.24
C ARG A 310 15.40 -10.36 4.59
N VAL A 311 14.39 -11.13 4.97
CA VAL A 311 13.78 -11.10 6.31
C VAL A 311 14.79 -11.69 7.31
N PRO A 312 15.37 -10.91 8.24
CA PRO A 312 16.49 -11.37 9.06
C PRO A 312 16.23 -12.64 9.89
N PRO A 313 15.01 -12.87 10.44
CA PRO A 313 14.71 -14.13 11.13
C PRO A 313 14.62 -15.38 10.24
N PHE A 314 14.60 -15.25 8.91
CA PHE A 314 14.50 -16.38 7.98
C PHE A 314 15.87 -16.95 7.62
N ARG A 315 15.89 -18.24 7.28
CA ARG A 315 17.13 -18.94 6.92
C ARG A 315 17.82 -18.32 5.69
N PRO A 316 19.16 -18.38 5.61
CA PRO A 316 19.88 -18.07 4.38
C PRO A 316 19.41 -18.95 3.21
N GLY A 317 19.34 -18.37 2.01
CA GLY A 317 18.96 -19.10 0.79
C GLY A 317 17.45 -19.21 0.54
N PHE A 318 16.61 -18.66 1.42
CA PHE A 318 15.20 -18.39 1.11
C PHE A 318 15.04 -16.96 0.56
N PRO A 319 14.14 -16.73 -0.42
CA PRO A 319 13.50 -17.76 -1.26
C PRO A 319 14.51 -18.40 -2.24
N SER A 320 14.12 -19.54 -2.81
CA SER A 320 14.80 -20.15 -3.94
C SER A 320 14.66 -19.27 -5.20
N PRO A 321 15.50 -19.45 -6.24
CA PRO A 321 15.39 -18.68 -7.48
C PRO A 321 14.09 -18.87 -8.26
N ALA A 322 13.31 -19.92 -7.94
CA ALA A 322 12.04 -20.24 -8.59
C ALA A 322 11.05 -20.74 -7.53
N PRO A 323 10.49 -19.82 -6.72
CA PRO A 323 9.59 -20.20 -5.64
C PRO A 323 8.33 -20.85 -6.20
N HIS A 324 7.79 -21.83 -5.47
CA HIS A 324 6.60 -22.58 -5.86
C HIS A 324 5.67 -22.75 -4.67
N PHE A 325 4.41 -23.08 -4.91
CA PHE A 325 3.45 -23.36 -3.84
C PHE A 325 3.12 -24.85 -3.79
N THR A 326 3.12 -25.42 -2.60
CA THR A 326 2.66 -26.79 -2.35
C THR A 326 1.42 -26.75 -1.46
N PRO A 327 0.22 -27.06 -1.97
CA PRO A 327 -0.99 -27.14 -1.16
C PRO A 327 -0.86 -28.16 -0.01
N ALA A 328 -1.57 -27.92 1.09
CA ALA A 328 -1.59 -28.80 2.27
C ALA A 328 -2.35 -30.11 2.04
#